data_AF-A0A3D4S5L4-F1
#
_entry.id   AF-A0A3D4S5L4-F1
#
_cell.length_a   1.000
_cell.length_b   1.000
_cell.length_c   1.000
_cell.angle_alpha   90.00
_cell.angle_beta   90.00
_cell.angle_gamma   90.00
#
_symmetry.space_group_name_H-M   'P 1'
#
loop_
_entity.id
_entity.type
_entity.pdbx_description
1 polymer ?
#
loop_
_entity_poly.entity_id
_entity_poly.type
_entity_poly.pdbx_seq_one_letter_code
_entity_poly.pdbx_strand_id
1 'polypeptide(L)'
;MTHDRAVRLKVSETLEEVLTCDGVFRFEGGSNSKFDILYDEQSESYISIVNEIVHATKPAARNVLSLAVSTDLKEFKIVKRLIDKSQEDPQQVGLQYVSFLIDGDDLLYLSRTALNGADSYHNSNYITFHRLNEFRKFLD
;
A
#
# COMPACT_ATOMS: atom_id res chain seq x y z
N MET A 1 18.60 -9.07 -3.22
CA MET A 1 17.91 -7.82 -2.89
C MET A 1 17.29 -7.26 -4.17
N THR A 2 16.05 -7.63 -4.47
CA THR A 2 15.22 -6.90 -5.43
C THR A 2 14.76 -5.65 -4.69
N HIS A 3 15.31 -4.49 -5.08
CA HIS A 3 14.87 -3.23 -4.51
C HIS A 3 13.61 -2.85 -5.27
N ASP A 4 12.47 -2.88 -4.61
CA ASP A 4 11.22 -2.42 -5.19
C ASP A 4 11.31 -0.91 -5.44
N ARG A 5 10.91 -0.51 -6.65
CA ARG A 5 11.00 0.87 -7.09
C ARG A 5 9.65 1.33 -7.63
N ALA A 6 9.36 2.60 -7.40
CA ALA A 6 8.25 3.30 -8.03
C ALA A 6 8.78 4.32 -9.03
N VAL A 7 8.09 4.47 -10.16
CA VAL A 7 8.29 5.58 -11.08
C VAL A 7 7.33 6.69 -10.67
N ARG A 8 7.86 7.90 -10.44
CA ARG A 8 7.03 9.08 -10.18
C ARG A 8 6.90 9.89 -11.46
N LEU A 9 5.67 10.16 -11.84
CA LEU A 9 5.34 11.05 -12.93
C LEU A 9 4.81 12.37 -12.35
N LYS A 10 5.24 13.49 -12.91
CA LYS A 10 4.75 14.82 -12.57
C LYS A 10 3.72 15.25 -13.59
N VAL A 11 2.57 15.68 -13.10
CA VAL A 11 1.53 16.34 -13.88
C VAL A 11 1.86 17.83 -13.92
N SER A 12 1.75 18.44 -15.10
CA SER A 12 1.81 19.89 -15.27
C SER A 12 0.61 20.57 -14.61
N GLU A 13 0.78 21.83 -14.21
CA GLU A 13 -0.33 22.60 -13.63
C GLU A 13 -1.45 22.86 -14.64
N THR A 14 -1.12 22.86 -15.93
CA THR A 14 -2.07 22.91 -17.03
C THR A 14 -2.39 21.50 -17.51
N LEU A 15 -3.65 21.19 -17.80
CA LEU A 15 -4.09 19.87 -18.33
C LEU A 15 -3.62 19.61 -19.78
N GLU A 16 -2.80 20.50 -20.33
CA GLU A 16 -2.42 20.56 -21.75
C GLU A 16 -1.03 19.97 -22.01
N GLU A 17 -0.21 19.77 -20.97
CA GLU A 17 1.13 19.19 -21.14
C GLU A 17 1.15 17.68 -20.81
N VAL A 18 2.18 17.03 -21.35
CA VAL A 18 2.40 15.59 -21.19
C VAL A 18 2.97 15.30 -19.80
N LEU A 19 2.57 14.18 -19.18
CA LEU A 19 3.19 13.63 -17.97
C LEU A 19 4.71 13.56 -18.15
N THR A 20 5.46 14.17 -17.22
CA THR A 20 6.92 14.12 -17.22
C THR A 20 7.42 13.10 -16.21
N CYS A 21 8.47 12.36 -16.57
CA CYS A 21 9.13 11.48 -15.61
C CYS A 21 9.96 12.33 -14.64
N ASP A 22 9.62 12.26 -13.35
CA ASP A 22 10.36 12.96 -12.30
C ASP A 22 11.50 12.10 -11.74
N GLY A 23 11.28 10.79 -11.60
CA GLY A 23 12.34 9.88 -11.17
C GLY A 23 11.89 8.46 -10.85
N VAL A 24 12.87 7.66 -10.43
CA VAL A 24 12.69 6.28 -9.97
C VAL A 24 13.18 6.18 -8.53
N PHE A 25 12.28 5.85 -7.62
CA PHE A 25 12.52 5.95 -6.19
C PHE A 25 12.28 4.61 -5.47
N ARG A 26 12.84 4.45 -4.26
CA ARG A 26 12.67 3.23 -3.46
C ARG A 26 11.25 3.19 -2.88
N PHE A 27 10.59 2.04 -2.96
CA PHE A 27 9.23 1.89 -2.46
C PHE A 27 8.99 0.48 -1.91
N GLU A 28 9.06 0.33 -0.59
CA GLU A 28 8.91 -0.97 0.11
C GLU A 28 7.43 -1.39 0.23
N GLY A 29 6.74 -1.50 -0.90
CA GLY A 29 5.31 -1.81 -0.96
C GLY A 29 4.81 -2.29 -2.32
N GLY A 30 5.73 -2.67 -3.21
CA GLY A 30 5.52 -2.80 -4.65
C GLY A 30 5.22 -4.21 -5.14
N SER A 31 4.32 -4.97 -4.50
CA SER A 31 3.95 -6.33 -4.96
C SER A 31 3.16 -6.38 -6.29
N ASN A 32 3.37 -5.41 -7.19
CA ASN A 32 2.62 -5.19 -8.42
C ASN A 32 1.10 -5.14 -8.19
N SER A 33 0.67 -4.44 -7.13
CA SER A 33 -0.74 -4.19 -6.81
C SER A 33 -0.99 -2.70 -6.64
N LYS A 34 -2.26 -2.31 -6.78
CA LYS A 34 -2.70 -0.93 -6.60
C LYS A 34 -2.53 -0.50 -5.13
N PHE A 35 -1.98 0.69 -4.93
CA PHE A 35 -1.90 1.41 -3.65
C PHE A 35 -2.40 2.85 -3.84
N ASP A 36 -2.86 3.46 -2.76
CA ASP A 36 -3.22 4.89 -2.70
C ASP A 36 -2.20 5.64 -1.84
N ILE A 37 -2.03 6.94 -2.09
CA ILE A 37 -1.26 7.84 -1.23
C ILE A 37 -2.14 9.02 -0.87
N LEU A 38 -2.26 9.33 0.42
CA LEU A 38 -2.94 10.52 0.93
C LEU A 38 -1.94 11.37 1.72
N TYR A 39 -2.00 12.69 1.57
CA TYR A 39 -1.26 13.60 2.43
C TYR A 39 -2.06 13.89 3.69
N ASP A 40 -1.45 13.69 4.86
CA ASP A 40 -2.00 14.10 6.14
C ASP A 40 -1.36 15.41 6.58
N GLU A 41 -2.16 16.47 6.66
CA GLU A 41 -1.70 17.81 7.04
C GLU A 41 -1.22 17.85 8.51
N GLN A 42 -1.83 17.06 9.40
CA GLN A 42 -1.52 17.10 10.82
C GLN A 42 -0.14 16.51 11.14
N SER A 43 0.25 15.42 10.47
CA SER A 43 1.57 14.80 10.61
C SER A 43 2.56 15.26 9.54
N GLU A 44 2.17 16.18 8.66
CA GLU A 44 2.94 16.64 7.50
C GLU A 44 3.54 15.49 6.66
N SER A 45 2.79 14.39 6.53
CA SER A 45 3.31 13.14 5.95
C SER A 45 2.39 12.54 4.91
N TYR A 46 2.98 11.90 3.92
CA TYR A 46 2.29 11.08 2.93
C TYR A 46 2.10 9.67 3.47
N ILE A 47 0.84 9.26 3.56
CA ILE A 47 0.39 7.99 4.08
C ILE A 47 0.04 7.06 2.92
N SER A 48 0.41 5.79 3.02
CA SER A 48 0.01 4.76 2.07
C SER A 48 -0.27 3.44 2.78
N ILE A 49 -1.20 2.65 2.24
CA ILE A 49 -1.38 1.26 2.62
C ILE A 49 -0.94 0.39 1.45
N VAL A 50 0.07 -0.43 1.68
CA VAL A 50 0.80 -1.15 0.65
C VAL A 50 0.84 -2.65 0.91
N ASN A 51 1.14 -3.41 -0.13
CA ASN A 51 1.48 -4.82 0.02
C ASN A 51 2.98 -4.99 0.25
N GLU A 52 3.35 -5.30 1.48
CA GLU A 52 4.75 -5.48 1.88
C GLU A 52 5.32 -6.78 1.30
N ILE A 53 6.49 -6.68 0.67
CA ILE A 53 7.22 -7.86 0.19
C ILE A 53 8.01 -8.49 1.34
N VAL A 54 7.40 -9.46 2.03
CA VAL A 54 8.03 -10.17 3.16
C VAL A 54 9.01 -11.26 2.72
N HIS A 55 8.82 -11.82 1.53
CA HIS A 55 9.69 -12.88 1.00
C HIS A 55 10.25 -12.48 -0.37
N ALA A 56 11.56 -12.26 -0.45
CA ALA A 56 12.24 -11.86 -1.68
C ALA A 56 12.08 -12.87 -2.83
N THR A 57 11.82 -14.14 -2.53
CA THR A 57 11.55 -15.19 -3.52
C THR A 57 10.12 -15.18 -4.05
N LYS A 58 9.22 -14.41 -3.42
CA LYS A 58 7.80 -14.30 -3.77
C LYS A 58 7.36 -12.83 -3.85
N PRO A 59 7.97 -12.01 -4.72
CA PRO A 59 7.69 -10.57 -4.79
C PRO A 59 6.26 -10.22 -5.25
N ALA A 60 5.54 -11.16 -5.85
CA ALA A 60 4.14 -10.96 -6.24
C ALA A 60 3.14 -11.25 -5.11
N ALA A 61 3.59 -11.75 -3.95
CA ALA A 61 2.71 -12.10 -2.84
C ALA A 61 2.03 -10.85 -2.28
N ARG A 62 0.72 -10.97 -2.00
CA ARG A 62 -0.14 -9.87 -1.53
C ARG A 62 -0.79 -10.16 -0.19
N ASN A 63 -0.25 -11.13 0.55
CA ASN A 63 -0.81 -11.63 1.80
C ASN A 63 -0.31 -10.86 3.03
N VAL A 64 0.44 -9.77 2.86
CA VAL A 64 0.78 -8.85 3.94
C VAL A 64 0.41 -7.42 3.52
N LEU A 65 -0.33 -6.74 4.39
CA LEU A 65 -0.75 -5.36 4.20
C LEU A 65 -0.14 -4.50 5.30
N SER A 66 0.51 -3.41 4.91
CA SER A 66 1.28 -2.57 5.82
C SER A 66 1.02 -1.09 5.59
N LEU A 67 1.07 -0.31 6.67
CA LEU A 67 1.10 1.14 6.65
C LEU A 67 2.52 1.59 6.31
N ALA A 68 2.62 2.46 5.32
CA ALA A 68 3.84 3.08 4.88
C ALA A 68 3.73 4.61 4.95
N VAL A 69 4.83 5.27 5.29
CA VAL A 69 4.89 6.73 5.42
C VAL A 69 6.07 7.29 4.64
N SER A 70 5.89 8.49 4.08
CA SER A 70 6.95 9.29 3.45
C SER A 70 6.75 10.77 3.77
N THR A 71 7.83 11.53 3.91
CA THR A 71 7.76 13.00 4.05
C THR A 71 8.08 13.74 2.74
N ASP A 72 8.58 13.03 1.72
CA ASP A 72 9.09 13.63 0.48
C ASP A 72 8.61 12.98 -0.82
N LEU A 73 7.75 11.95 -0.72
CA LEU A 73 7.28 11.11 -1.83
C LEU A 73 8.41 10.38 -2.59
N LYS A 74 9.61 10.27 -2.01
CA LYS A 74 10.76 9.58 -2.60
C LYS A 74 11.13 8.34 -1.82
N GLU A 75 11.04 8.38 -0.49
CA GLU A 75 11.27 7.19 0.32
C GLU A 75 10.04 6.90 1.17
N PHE A 76 9.48 5.70 1.01
CA PHE A 76 8.43 5.18 1.86
C PHE A 76 9.00 4.14 2.81
N LYS A 77 8.69 4.28 4.09
CA LYS A 77 9.09 3.35 5.15
C LYS A 77 7.87 2.61 5.66
N ILE A 78 7.97 1.30 5.81
CA ILE A 78 6.96 0.51 6.53
C ILE A 78 7.05 0.84 8.02
N VAL A 79 5.94 1.28 8.60
CA VAL A 79 5.86 1.64 10.03
C VAL A 79 4.98 0.69 10.83
N LYS A 80 4.03 0.00 10.19
CA LYS A 80 3.15 -0.96 10.87
C LYS A 80 2.58 -2.00 9.91
N ARG A 81 2.68 -3.28 10.24
CA ARG A 81 1.84 -4.32 9.60
C ARG A 81 0.41 -4.23 10.11
N LEU A 82 -0.54 -4.13 9.18
CA LEU A 82 -1.97 -4.03 9.45
C LEU A 82 -2.61 -5.41 9.48
N ILE A 83 -2.31 -6.23 8.47
CA ILE A 83 -2.78 -7.60 8.34
C ILE A 83 -1.61 -8.44 7.86
N ASP A 84 -1.20 -9.43 8.67
CA ASP A 84 -0.12 -10.36 8.34
C ASP A 84 -0.68 -11.76 8.12
N LYS A 85 -0.71 -12.19 6.86
CA LYS A 85 -1.07 -13.54 6.41
C LYS A 85 0.12 -14.22 5.75
N SER A 86 1.35 -13.83 6.11
CA SER A 86 2.60 -14.36 5.52
C SER A 86 2.75 -15.87 5.61
N GLN A 87 2.12 -16.50 6.61
CA GLN A 87 2.15 -17.94 6.83
C GLN A 87 1.13 -18.73 5.97
N GLU A 88 0.21 -18.04 5.29
CA GLU A 88 -0.78 -18.67 4.42
C GLU A 88 -0.26 -18.79 2.97
N ASP A 89 -0.89 -19.63 2.15
CA ASP A 89 -0.49 -19.83 0.75
C ASP A 89 -0.72 -18.54 -0.07
N PRO A 90 0.35 -17.88 -0.55
CA PRO A 90 0.21 -16.63 -1.30
C PRO A 90 -0.42 -16.80 -2.69
N GLN A 91 -0.66 -18.04 -3.16
CA GLN A 91 -1.43 -18.30 -4.37
C GLN A 91 -2.94 -18.28 -4.14
N GLN A 92 -3.39 -18.45 -2.88
CA GLN A 92 -4.80 -18.56 -2.51
C GLN A 92 -5.26 -17.39 -1.62
N VAL A 93 -4.31 -16.71 -0.97
CA VAL A 93 -4.58 -15.60 -0.05
C VAL A 93 -4.00 -14.31 -0.58
N GLY A 94 -4.83 -13.27 -0.65
CA GLY A 94 -4.45 -11.97 -1.19
C GLY A 94 -5.26 -10.83 -0.58
N LEU A 95 -4.58 -9.76 -0.21
CA LEU A 95 -5.11 -8.49 0.27
C LEU A 95 -4.74 -7.47 -0.79
N GLN A 96 -5.69 -6.91 -1.53
CA GLN A 96 -5.31 -6.17 -2.73
C GLN A 96 -6.27 -5.02 -3.03
N TYR A 97 -5.79 -4.09 -3.87
CA TYR A 97 -6.56 -2.94 -4.35
C TYR A 97 -7.14 -2.14 -3.17
N VAL A 98 -6.31 -1.94 -2.15
CA VAL A 98 -6.74 -1.21 -0.96
C VAL A 98 -7.03 0.22 -1.33
N SER A 99 -8.09 0.75 -0.74
CA SER A 99 -8.39 2.17 -0.74
C SER A 99 -8.78 2.59 0.66
N PHE A 100 -8.39 3.80 1.03
CA PHE A 100 -8.53 4.28 2.39
C PHE A 100 -8.80 5.77 2.42
N LEU A 101 -9.27 6.24 3.56
CA LEU A 101 -9.45 7.65 3.87
C LEU A 101 -9.07 7.92 5.33
N ILE A 102 -8.70 9.17 5.61
CA ILE A 102 -8.47 9.67 6.96
C ILE A 102 -9.82 10.16 7.51
N ASP A 103 -10.26 9.60 8.64
CA ASP A 103 -11.50 9.95 9.35
C ASP A 103 -11.15 10.44 10.76
N GLY A 104 -10.89 11.75 10.88
CA GLY A 104 -10.39 12.35 12.12
C GLY A 104 -9.03 11.77 12.52
N ASP A 105 -9.02 11.03 13.63
CA ASP A 105 -7.82 10.37 14.18
C ASP A 105 -7.60 8.95 13.61
N ASP A 106 -8.56 8.42 12.86
CA ASP A 106 -8.55 7.05 12.39
C ASP A 106 -8.24 6.97 10.89
N LEU A 107 -7.74 5.81 10.47
CA LEU A 107 -7.73 5.40 9.06
C LEU A 107 -8.81 4.36 8.82
N LEU A 108 -9.71 4.61 7.88
CA LEU A 108 -10.68 3.63 7.40
C LEU A 108 -10.22 3.08 6.07
N TYR A 109 -10.21 1.75 5.91
CA TYR A 109 -9.76 1.13 4.66
C TYR A 109 -10.56 -0.10 4.26
N LEU A 110 -10.70 -0.26 2.95
CA LEU A 110 -11.33 -1.40 2.30
C LEU A 110 -10.27 -2.22 1.56
N SER A 111 -10.40 -3.53 1.59
CA SER A 111 -9.56 -4.44 0.82
C SER A 111 -10.41 -5.41 0.01
N ARG A 112 -10.04 -5.62 -1.25
CA ARG A 112 -10.46 -6.84 -1.97
C ARG A 112 -9.65 -7.98 -1.42
N THR A 113 -10.32 -8.97 -0.85
CA THR A 113 -9.69 -10.03 -0.07
C THR A 113 -10.01 -11.39 -0.69
N ALA A 114 -8.97 -12.11 -1.09
CA ALA A 114 -9.00 -13.53 -1.38
C ALA A 114 -8.65 -14.28 -0.10
N LEU A 115 -9.59 -15.09 0.41
CA LEU A 115 -9.43 -15.86 1.64
C LEU A 115 -10.39 -17.07 1.62
N ASN A 116 -10.12 -18.10 2.43
CA ASN A 116 -11.07 -19.19 2.70
C ASN A 116 -11.66 -19.85 1.43
N GLY A 117 -10.80 -20.34 0.54
CA GLY A 117 -11.22 -21.00 -0.70
C GLY A 117 -11.52 -20.05 -1.86
N ALA A 118 -10.87 -18.88 -1.89
CA ALA A 118 -10.79 -18.08 -3.11
C ALA A 118 -10.14 -18.88 -4.22
N ASP A 119 -10.57 -18.68 -5.46
CA ASP A 119 -10.00 -19.33 -6.64
C ASP A 119 -8.49 -19.03 -6.80
N SER A 120 -8.09 -17.78 -6.53
CA SER A 120 -6.70 -17.36 -6.44
C SER A 120 -6.55 -16.06 -5.64
N TYR A 121 -5.32 -15.70 -5.30
CA TYR A 121 -5.01 -14.42 -4.66
C TYR A 121 -5.43 -13.18 -5.49
N HIS A 122 -5.55 -13.31 -6.82
CA HIS A 122 -6.07 -12.25 -7.70
C HIS A 122 -7.60 -12.22 -7.75
N ASN A 123 -8.25 -13.38 -7.58
CA ASN A 123 -9.70 -13.55 -7.67
C ASN A 123 -10.33 -13.47 -6.26
N SER A 124 -10.36 -12.26 -5.71
CA SER A 124 -10.97 -11.97 -4.40
C SER A 124 -12.44 -12.39 -4.34
N ASN A 125 -12.83 -13.10 -3.29
CA ASN A 125 -14.20 -13.51 -2.97
C ASN A 125 -14.85 -12.67 -1.85
N TYR A 126 -14.08 -11.80 -1.18
CA TYR A 126 -14.57 -10.88 -0.15
C TYR A 126 -14.19 -9.44 -0.45
N ILE A 127 -14.96 -8.52 0.13
CA ILE A 127 -14.55 -7.15 0.43
C ILE A 127 -14.55 -7.01 1.96
N THR A 128 -13.42 -6.62 2.53
CA THR A 128 -13.26 -6.46 3.97
C THR A 128 -13.07 -4.99 4.33
N PHE A 129 -13.73 -4.54 5.40
CA PHE A 129 -13.64 -3.20 5.95
C PHE A 129 -12.88 -3.22 7.27
N HIS A 130 -12.03 -2.23 7.46
CA HIS A 130 -11.16 -2.13 8.62
C HIS A 130 -11.03 -0.68 9.09
N ARG A 131 -10.71 -0.54 10.37
CA ARG A 131 -10.39 0.73 11.02
C ARG A 131 -9.08 0.58 11.77
N LEU A 132 -8.14 1.49 11.53
CA LEU A 132 -6.95 1.67 12.33
C LEU A 132 -7.12 2.92 13.19
N ASN A 133 -7.35 2.70 14.50
CA ASN A 133 -7.58 3.81 15.42
C ASN A 133 -6.28 4.58 15.72
N GLU A 134 -6.39 5.91 15.79
CA GLU A 134 -5.30 6.82 16.15
C GLU A 134 -4.03 6.54 15.34
N PHE A 135 -4.15 6.45 14.01
CA PHE A 135 -3.08 5.91 13.16
C PHE A 135 -1.76 6.71 13.26
N ARG A 136 -1.85 7.99 13.62
CA ARG A 136 -0.69 8.90 13.73
C ARG A 136 0.34 8.45 14.76
N LYS A 137 -0.07 7.68 15.78
CA LYS A 137 0.87 7.13 16.79
C LYS A 137 1.86 6.11 16.23
N PHE A 138 1.71 5.73 14.97
CA PHE A 138 2.58 4.78 14.28
C PHE A 138 3.47 5.47 13.23
N LEU A 139 3.46 6.80 13.08
CA LEU A 139 4.19 7.46 11.99
C LEU A 139 5.66 7.79 12.33
N ASP A 140 6.04 7.63 13.60
CA ASP A 140 7.39 7.91 14.12
C ASP A 140 8.35 6.71 14.00
#